data_AF-A0A952FXG1-F1
#
_entry.id   AF-A0A952FXG1-F1
#
_cell.length_a   1.000
_cell.length_b   1.000
_cell.length_c   1.000
_cell.angle_alpha   90.00
_cell.angle_beta   90.00
_cell.angle_gamma   90.00
#
_symmetry.space_group_name_H-M   'P 1'
#
loop_
_entity.id
_entity.type
_entity.pdbx_description
1 polymer ?
#
loop_
_entity_poly.entity_id
_entity_poly.type
_entity_poly.pdbx_seq_one_letter_code
_entity_poly.pdbx_strand_id
1 'polypeptide(L)'
;EFISLGGDQALAVLVYDDGRVENRLMPLAPGTTPSVLMEASNYLNARLKGRTLGEARMALKSELDTERLRLDEAAAALIEAGLAVWSGGDQEKRALIVRGRSNLLEGAETLEDLERVRSLFDDLEQKEELIDLLDDVVDAQGVRIFIGAESKLFSLSGSAVIAAPYMMSESRAGGPRVVGAIGVIGPARLNYARIIPLVDYTAKLLGRLLD
;
A
#
# COMPACT_ATOMS: atom_id res chain seq x y z
N GLU A 1 0.29 10.07 0.94
CA GLU A 1 0.12 10.18 -0.53
C GLU A 1 1.01 9.16 -1.22
N PHE A 2 0.55 8.51 -2.28
CA PHE A 2 1.34 7.59 -3.11
C PHE A 2 1.64 8.19 -4.48
N ILE A 3 2.89 8.05 -4.93
CA ILE A 3 3.36 8.53 -6.23
C ILE A 3 4.04 7.36 -6.95
N SER A 4 3.52 6.96 -8.12
CA SER A 4 4.20 5.96 -8.96
C SER A 4 5.50 6.54 -9.52
N LEU A 5 6.61 5.81 -9.41
CA LEU A 5 7.90 6.20 -9.98
C LEU A 5 8.17 5.55 -11.34
N GLY A 6 7.21 4.76 -11.84
CA GLY A 6 7.33 3.95 -13.05
C GLY A 6 7.90 2.55 -12.76
N GLY A 7 7.51 1.58 -13.58
CA GLY A 7 7.90 0.18 -13.39
C GLY A 7 7.16 -0.47 -12.21
N ASP A 8 7.92 -1.08 -11.30
CA ASP A 8 7.49 -1.86 -10.14
C ASP A 8 7.74 -1.12 -8.80
N GLN A 9 7.78 0.22 -8.83
CA GLN A 9 8.06 1.04 -7.63
C GLN A 9 7.09 2.21 -7.44
N ALA A 10 6.77 2.49 -6.18
CA ALA A 10 6.07 3.68 -5.74
C ALA A 10 6.75 4.36 -4.55
N LEU A 11 6.50 5.65 -4.42
CA LEU A 11 6.89 6.47 -3.27
C LEU A 11 5.65 6.74 -2.42
N ALA A 12 5.66 6.30 -1.17
CA ALA A 12 4.70 6.71 -0.16
C ALA A 12 5.27 7.92 0.61
N VAL A 13 4.53 9.02 0.57
CA VAL A 13 4.83 10.26 1.30
C VAL A 13 3.90 10.36 2.50
N LEU A 14 4.47 10.32 3.70
CA LEU A 14 3.79 10.40 4.98
C LEU A 14 4.06 11.78 5.60
N VAL A 15 3.02 12.49 5.99
CA VAL A 15 3.13 13.78 6.69
C VAL A 15 2.54 13.61 8.08
N TYR A 16 3.38 13.76 9.10
CA TYR A 16 3.00 13.64 10.50
C TYR A 16 2.45 14.97 11.04
N ASP A 17 1.69 14.90 12.13
CA ASP A 17 1.09 16.08 12.78
C ASP A 17 2.15 17.07 13.31
N ASP A 18 3.37 16.62 13.58
CA ASP A 18 4.50 17.46 13.98
C ASP A 18 5.20 18.15 12.79
N GLY A 19 4.66 18.01 11.58
CA GLY A 19 5.18 18.58 10.34
C GLY A 19 6.34 17.80 9.74
N ARG A 20 6.73 16.66 10.32
CA ARG A 20 7.74 15.78 9.72
C ARG A 20 7.19 15.12 8.47
N VAL A 21 8.03 15.03 7.45
CA VAL A 21 7.72 14.33 6.20
C VAL A 21 8.64 13.12 6.08
N GLU A 22 8.06 11.94 5.94
CA GLU A 22 8.78 10.69 5.71
C GLU A 22 8.44 10.15 4.33
N ASN A 23 9.47 9.71 3.60
CA ASN A 23 9.33 9.15 2.27
C ASN A 23 9.75 7.68 2.33
N ARG A 24 8.87 6.79 1.87
CA ARG A 24 9.11 5.36 1.83
C ARG A 24 9.03 4.88 0.40
N LEU A 25 10.09 4.20 -0.05
CA LEU A 25 10.11 3.56 -1.35
C LEU A 25 9.57 2.15 -1.18
N MET A 26 8.46 1.85 -1.85
CA MET A 26 7.80 0.55 -1.79
C MET A 26 7.81 -0.14 -3.16
N PRO A 27 8.04 -1.45 -3.22
CA PRO A 27 7.75 -2.22 -4.41
C PRO A 27 6.24 -2.17 -4.70
N LEU A 28 5.87 -2.27 -5.98
CA LEU A 28 4.48 -2.44 -6.41
C LEU A 28 4.27 -3.88 -6.86
N ALA A 29 3.14 -4.45 -6.45
CA ALA A 29 2.72 -5.73 -6.99
C ALA A 29 2.48 -5.64 -8.51
N PRO A 30 2.74 -6.72 -9.27
CA PRO A 30 2.45 -6.75 -10.70
C PRO A 30 0.96 -6.47 -10.96
N GLY A 31 0.67 -5.46 -11.78
CA GLY A 31 -0.71 -5.08 -12.11
C GLY A 31 -1.27 -3.92 -11.30
N THR A 32 -0.56 -3.40 -10.28
CA THR A 32 -0.99 -2.20 -9.58
C THR A 32 -1.01 -1.00 -10.53
N THR A 33 -2.19 -0.40 -10.70
CA THR A 33 -2.37 0.75 -11.59
C THR A 33 -2.25 2.07 -10.83
N PRO A 34 -2.00 3.19 -11.53
CA PRO A 34 -2.04 4.52 -10.91
C PRO A 34 -3.39 4.86 -10.26
N SER A 35 -4.51 4.29 -10.73
CA SER A 35 -5.81 4.54 -10.12
C SER A 35 -5.92 3.89 -8.74
N VAL A 36 -5.41 2.65 -8.59
CA VAL A 36 -5.35 1.94 -7.30
C VAL A 36 -4.55 2.75 -6.28
N LEU A 37 -3.40 3.30 -6.68
CA LEU A 37 -2.59 4.15 -5.80
C LEU A 37 -3.30 5.45 -5.40
N MET A 38 -4.05 6.05 -6.33
CA MET A 38 -4.82 7.27 -6.05
C MET A 38 -5.98 7.00 -5.11
N GLU A 39 -6.70 5.89 -5.33
CA GLU A 39 -7.79 5.43 -4.48
C GLU A 39 -7.29 5.12 -3.07
N ALA A 40 -6.17 4.40 -2.96
CA ALA A 40 -5.48 4.16 -1.70
C ALA A 40 -5.09 5.46 -1.00
N SER A 41 -4.49 6.41 -1.72
CA SER A 41 -4.18 7.74 -1.20
C SER A 41 -5.40 8.43 -0.59
N ASN A 42 -6.52 8.44 -1.31
CA ASN A 42 -7.75 9.12 -0.89
C ASN A 42 -8.39 8.43 0.31
N TYR A 43 -8.51 7.11 0.25
CA TYR A 43 -9.07 6.29 1.32
C TYR A 43 -8.28 6.48 2.62
N LEU A 44 -6.95 6.36 2.52
CA LEU A 44 -6.05 6.52 3.65
C LEU A 44 -6.11 7.95 4.18
N ASN A 45 -6.04 8.99 3.35
CA ASN A 45 -6.14 10.38 3.81
C ASN A 45 -7.45 10.68 4.55
N ALA A 46 -8.57 10.07 4.13
CA ALA A 46 -9.86 10.23 4.79
C ALA A 46 -9.92 9.54 6.16
N ARG A 47 -9.20 8.43 6.35
CA ARG A 47 -9.27 7.57 7.54
C ARG A 47 -8.09 7.70 8.52
N LEU A 48 -6.91 8.11 8.05
CA LEU A 48 -5.66 8.21 8.82
C LEU A 48 -5.49 9.54 9.55
N LYS A 49 -6.32 10.55 9.29
CA LYS A 49 -6.12 11.86 9.91
C LYS A 49 -6.20 11.74 11.43
N GLY A 50 -5.08 12.00 12.12
CA GLY A 50 -4.94 11.86 13.57
C GLY A 50 -4.82 10.42 14.09
N ARG A 51 -4.48 9.45 13.22
CA ARG A 51 -4.21 8.05 13.59
C ARG A 51 -2.84 7.62 13.10
N THR A 52 -2.21 6.72 13.82
CA THR A 52 -0.99 6.04 13.37
C THR A 52 -1.31 5.02 12.28
N LEU A 53 -0.30 4.67 11.48
CA LEU A 53 -0.42 3.65 10.43
C LEU A 53 -0.89 2.29 10.99
N GLY A 54 -0.39 1.91 12.17
CA GLY A 54 -0.79 0.69 12.86
C GLY A 54 -2.25 0.70 13.33
N GLU A 55 -2.75 1.83 13.82
CA GLU A 55 -4.16 1.97 14.21
C GLU A 55 -5.10 1.89 13.02
N ALA A 56 -4.74 2.50 11.89
CA ALA A 56 -5.53 2.38 10.67
C ALA A 56 -5.51 0.96 10.10
N ARG A 57 -4.36 0.28 10.14
CA ARG A 57 -4.26 -1.13 9.77
C ARG A 57 -5.20 -2.00 10.59
N MET A 58 -5.21 -1.83 11.93
CA MET A 58 -6.11 -2.57 12.81
C MET A 58 -7.58 -2.25 12.52
N ALA A 59 -7.91 -0.98 12.29
CA ALA A 59 -9.28 -0.59 11.95
C ALA A 59 -9.74 -1.21 10.61
N LEU A 60 -8.88 -1.17 9.58
CA LEU A 60 -9.19 -1.72 8.26
C LEU A 60 -9.37 -3.24 8.32
N LYS A 61 -8.51 -3.94 9.07
CA LYS A 61 -8.65 -5.38 9.30
C LYS A 61 -9.96 -5.74 10.00
N SER A 62 -10.34 -4.98 11.04
CA SER A 62 -11.62 -5.19 11.73
C SER A 62 -12.82 -4.93 10.83
N GLU A 63 -12.75 -3.95 9.92
CA GLU A 63 -13.79 -3.70 8.93
C GLU A 63 -13.89 -4.85 7.92
N LEU A 64 -12.75 -5.35 7.43
CA LEU A 64 -12.68 -6.48 6.51
C LEU A 64 -13.33 -7.73 7.11
N ASP A 65 -13.02 -8.03 8.38
CA ASP A 65 -13.62 -9.17 9.09
C ASP A 65 -15.15 -9.00 9.22
N THR A 66 -15.63 -7.77 9.43
CA THR A 66 -17.07 -7.48 9.50
C THR A 66 -17.76 -7.64 8.14
N GLU A 67 -17.11 -7.22 7.05
CA GLU A 67 -17.66 -7.35 5.70
C GLU A 67 -17.62 -8.78 5.19
N ARG A 68 -16.61 -9.57 5.56
CA ARG A 68 -16.59 -11.03 5.34
C ARG A 68 -17.81 -11.70 5.95
N LEU A 69 -18.16 -11.35 7.19
CA LEU A 69 -19.38 -11.87 7.83
C LEU A 69 -20.64 -11.49 7.08
N ARG A 70 -20.77 -10.23 6.63
CA ARG A 70 -21.92 -9.77 5.85
C ARG A 70 -22.02 -10.47 4.50
N LEU A 71 -20.88 -10.73 3.86
CA LEU A 71 -20.81 -11.46 2.60
C LEU A 71 -21.24 -12.92 2.80
N ASP A 72 -20.76 -13.58 3.86
CA ASP A 72 -21.14 -14.94 4.21
C ASP A 72 -22.65 -15.04 4.48
N GLU A 73 -23.22 -14.07 5.22
CA GLU A 73 -24.67 -13.98 5.45
C GLU A 73 -25.47 -13.76 4.16
N ALA A 74 -25.02 -12.84 3.28
CA ALA A 74 -25.71 -12.57 2.02
C ALA A 74 -25.62 -13.75 1.04
N ALA A 75 -24.48 -14.44 1.00
CA ALA A 75 -24.29 -15.63 0.18
C ALA A 75 -25.04 -16.85 0.71
N ALA A 76 -25.29 -16.95 2.02
CA ALA A 76 -25.98 -18.09 2.63
C ALA A 76 -27.37 -18.31 2.00
N ALA A 77 -28.14 -17.25 1.78
CA ALA A 77 -29.46 -17.34 1.14
C ALA A 77 -29.39 -17.94 -0.28
N LEU A 78 -28.40 -17.54 -1.07
CA LEU A 78 -28.19 -18.06 -2.43
C LEU A 78 -27.70 -19.52 -2.43
N ILE A 79 -26.91 -19.91 -1.42
CA ILE A 79 -26.41 -21.28 -1.26
C ILE A 79 -27.52 -22.22 -0.78
N GLU A 80 -28.32 -21.81 0.20
CA GLU A 80 -29.48 -22.56 0.69
C GLU A 80 -30.53 -22.77 -0.40
N ALA A 81 -30.73 -21.76 -1.26
CA ALA A 81 -31.57 -21.87 -2.46
C ALA A 81 -30.96 -22.78 -3.56
N GLY A 82 -29.73 -23.27 -3.39
CA GLY A 82 -29.02 -24.11 -4.36
C GLY A 82 -28.55 -23.36 -5.62
N LEU A 83 -28.59 -22.02 -5.59
CA LEU A 83 -28.26 -21.14 -6.70
C LEU A 83 -26.77 -20.82 -6.78
N ALA A 84 -26.04 -20.97 -5.68
CA ALA A 84 -24.61 -20.68 -5.61
C ALA A 84 -23.86 -21.70 -4.75
N VAL A 85 -22.54 -21.82 -4.99
CA VAL A 85 -21.63 -22.64 -4.21
C VAL A 85 -20.30 -21.90 -4.04
N TRP A 86 -19.73 -21.96 -2.84
CA TRP A 86 -18.39 -21.46 -2.59
C TRP A 86 -17.33 -22.24 -3.37
N SER A 87 -16.38 -21.51 -3.95
CA SER A 87 -15.18 -22.05 -4.60
C SER A 87 -13.93 -21.37 -4.05
N GLY A 88 -12.83 -22.11 -3.95
CA GLY A 88 -11.59 -21.68 -3.30
C GLY A 88 -11.55 -22.02 -1.81
N GLY A 89 -10.35 -22.26 -1.28
CA GLY A 89 -10.12 -22.56 0.15
C GLY A 89 -9.78 -21.32 0.99
N ASP A 90 -9.52 -21.51 2.28
CA ASP A 90 -9.20 -20.45 3.27
C ASP A 90 -7.97 -19.57 2.93
N GLN A 91 -7.13 -19.99 1.97
CA GLN A 91 -5.93 -19.26 1.52
C GLN A 91 -5.94 -18.90 0.02
N GLU A 92 -7.02 -19.21 -0.71
CA GLU A 92 -7.18 -18.81 -2.12
C GLU A 92 -8.21 -17.69 -2.26
N LYS A 93 -8.17 -16.97 -3.40
CA LYS A 93 -9.23 -16.01 -3.77
C LYS A 93 -10.58 -16.73 -3.75
N ARG A 94 -11.35 -16.55 -2.67
CA ARG A 94 -12.71 -17.08 -2.52
C ARG A 94 -13.56 -16.52 -3.65
N ALA A 95 -14.29 -17.40 -4.33
CA ALA A 95 -15.21 -17.03 -5.40
C ALA A 95 -16.58 -17.67 -5.14
N LEU A 96 -17.65 -16.92 -5.33
CA LEU A 96 -18.99 -17.47 -5.34
C LEU A 96 -19.35 -17.92 -6.76
N ILE A 97 -19.49 -19.24 -6.96
CA ILE A 97 -19.89 -19.78 -8.26
C ILE A 97 -21.42 -19.91 -8.30
N VAL A 98 -22.02 -19.14 -9.18
CA VAL A 98 -23.46 -19.15 -9.42
C VAL A 98 -23.80 -20.26 -10.41
N ARG A 99 -24.73 -21.14 -10.05
CA ARG A 99 -25.17 -22.29 -10.85
C ARG A 99 -26.52 -22.01 -11.49
N GLY A 100 -26.63 -22.34 -12.78
CA GLY A 100 -27.90 -22.30 -13.51
C GLY A 100 -28.32 -20.89 -13.95
N ARG A 101 -27.90 -20.47 -15.15
CA ARG A 101 -28.37 -19.23 -15.80
C ARG A 101 -29.89 -19.17 -15.97
N SER A 102 -30.59 -20.32 -16.02
CA SER A 102 -32.06 -20.37 -16.12
C SER A 102 -32.75 -20.02 -14.80
N ASN A 103 -32.19 -20.42 -13.65
CA ASN A 103 -32.80 -20.16 -12.33
C ASN A 103 -32.63 -18.69 -11.90
N LEU A 104 -31.61 -18.00 -12.43
CA LEU A 104 -31.40 -16.56 -12.23
C LEU A 104 -32.45 -15.68 -12.91
N LEU A 105 -33.26 -16.25 -13.82
CA LEU A 105 -34.33 -15.54 -14.51
C LEU A 105 -35.68 -15.64 -13.77
N GLU A 106 -35.74 -16.36 -12.64
CA GLU A 106 -37.00 -16.73 -11.97
C GLU A 106 -37.49 -15.70 -10.93
N GLY A 107 -36.72 -14.66 -10.59
CA GLY A 107 -37.20 -13.62 -9.65
C GLY A 107 -36.32 -12.38 -9.56
N ALA A 108 -36.95 -11.20 -9.41
CA ALA A 108 -36.25 -9.93 -9.22
C ALA A 108 -35.45 -9.87 -7.92
N GLU A 109 -35.96 -10.49 -6.83
CA GLU A 109 -35.27 -10.55 -5.54
C GLU A 109 -33.93 -11.32 -5.63
N THR A 110 -33.89 -12.41 -6.39
CA THR A 110 -32.66 -13.19 -6.63
C THR A 110 -31.58 -12.38 -7.34
N LEU A 111 -31.97 -11.48 -8.25
CA LEU A 111 -31.03 -10.60 -8.96
C LEU A 111 -30.48 -9.52 -8.02
N GLU A 112 -31.33 -8.94 -7.17
CA GLU A 112 -30.91 -7.96 -6.16
C GLU A 112 -29.93 -8.57 -5.15
N ASP A 113 -30.20 -9.79 -4.67
CA ASP A 113 -29.29 -10.52 -3.78
C ASP A 113 -27.94 -10.81 -4.45
N LEU A 114 -27.96 -11.17 -5.73
CA LEU A 114 -26.75 -11.41 -6.50
C LEU A 114 -25.91 -10.13 -6.67
N GLU A 115 -26.55 -9.02 -6.99
CA GLU A 115 -25.90 -7.71 -7.10
C GLU A 115 -25.32 -7.26 -5.77
N ARG A 116 -26.05 -7.47 -4.67
CA ARG A 116 -25.57 -7.18 -3.32
C ARG A 116 -24.33 -8.00 -2.97
N VAL A 117 -24.35 -9.31 -3.22
CA VAL A 117 -23.20 -10.18 -2.97
C VAL A 117 -22.01 -9.78 -3.83
N ARG A 118 -22.22 -9.44 -5.10
CA ARG A 118 -21.17 -8.94 -5.98
C ARG A 118 -20.55 -7.64 -5.44
N SER A 119 -21.36 -6.67 -5.04
CA SER A 119 -20.84 -5.40 -4.49
C SER A 119 -20.02 -5.64 -3.23
N LEU A 120 -20.47 -6.53 -2.33
CA LEU A 120 -19.74 -6.85 -1.11
C LEU A 120 -18.40 -7.55 -1.42
N PHE A 121 -18.34 -8.33 -2.49
CA PHE A 121 -17.10 -8.94 -2.97
C PHE A 121 -16.11 -7.91 -3.50
N ASP A 122 -16.58 -6.99 -4.35
CA ASP A 122 -15.75 -5.94 -4.92
C ASP A 122 -15.18 -5.04 -3.80
N ASP A 123 -16.00 -4.68 -2.81
CA ASP A 123 -15.58 -3.89 -1.64
C ASP A 123 -14.51 -4.60 -0.79
N LEU A 124 -14.67 -5.92 -0.60
CA LEU A 124 -13.75 -6.75 0.16
C LEU A 124 -12.37 -6.83 -0.53
N GLU A 125 -12.34 -7.08 -1.84
CA GLU A 125 -11.10 -7.16 -2.62
C GLU A 125 -10.33 -5.84 -2.58
N GLN A 126 -11.02 -4.70 -2.73
CA GLN A 126 -10.40 -3.38 -2.60
C GLN A 126 -9.75 -3.17 -1.24
N LYS A 127 -10.39 -3.60 -0.14
CA LYS A 127 -9.82 -3.44 1.20
C LYS A 127 -8.65 -4.37 1.47
N GLU A 128 -8.64 -5.57 0.90
CA GLU A 128 -7.48 -6.47 0.94
C GLU A 128 -6.27 -5.81 0.26
N GLU A 129 -6.45 -5.27 -0.96
CA GLU A 129 -5.39 -4.54 -1.66
C GLU A 129 -4.86 -3.34 -0.85
N LEU A 130 -5.73 -2.63 -0.15
CA LEU A 130 -5.34 -1.53 0.74
C LEU A 130 -4.52 -1.99 1.95
N ILE A 131 -4.87 -3.13 2.55
CA ILE A 131 -4.10 -3.71 3.65
C ILE A 131 -2.71 -4.13 3.15
N ASP A 132 -2.63 -4.76 1.99
CA ASP A 132 -1.36 -5.17 1.39
C ASP A 132 -0.46 -3.95 1.13
N LEU A 133 -1.03 -2.86 0.57
CA LEU A 133 -0.32 -1.59 0.39
C LEU A 133 0.15 -0.99 1.73
N LEU A 134 -0.64 -1.10 2.79
CA LEU A 134 -0.23 -0.63 4.12
C LEU A 134 0.91 -1.47 4.69
N ASP A 135 0.86 -2.78 4.52
CA ASP A 135 1.92 -3.70 4.95
C ASP A 135 3.22 -3.40 4.20
N ASP A 136 3.14 -3.17 2.88
CA ASP A 136 4.28 -2.73 2.07
C ASP A 136 4.85 -1.38 2.55
N VAL A 137 4.00 -0.42 2.98
CA VAL A 137 4.47 0.85 3.54
C VAL A 137 5.14 0.65 4.90
N VAL A 138 4.61 -0.23 5.76
CA VAL A 138 5.19 -0.54 7.07
C VAL A 138 6.58 -1.16 6.91
N ASP A 139 6.71 -2.11 5.98
CA ASP A 139 7.94 -2.87 5.73
C ASP A 139 8.93 -2.13 4.81
N ALA A 140 8.47 -1.11 4.08
CA ALA A 140 9.30 -0.31 3.21
C ALA A 140 10.44 0.39 3.97
N GLN A 141 11.66 0.25 3.45
CA GLN A 141 12.84 0.90 4.00
C GLN A 141 12.72 2.43 3.83
N GLY A 142 12.79 3.14 4.95
CA GLY A 142 12.70 4.61 4.97
C GLY A 142 13.86 5.25 4.20
N VAL A 143 13.56 5.86 3.06
CA VAL A 143 14.49 6.75 2.37
C VAL A 143 14.24 8.16 2.90
N ARG A 144 15.14 8.68 3.72
CA ARG A 144 15.02 10.07 4.21
C ARG A 144 15.38 11.07 3.11
N ILE A 145 14.39 11.45 2.32
CA ILE A 145 14.48 12.55 1.37
C ILE A 145 14.38 13.87 2.15
N PHE A 146 15.46 14.65 2.15
CA PHE A 146 15.51 15.97 2.77
C PHE A 146 15.19 17.05 1.74
N ILE A 147 13.90 17.37 1.57
CA ILE A 147 13.51 18.51 0.74
C ILE A 147 13.70 19.80 1.56
N GLY A 148 14.91 20.37 1.50
CA GLY A 148 15.18 21.80 1.68
C GLY A 148 14.42 22.58 2.76
N ALA A 149 14.21 22.04 3.98
CA ALA A 149 13.55 22.78 5.07
C ALA A 149 14.16 22.62 6.48
N GLU A 150 15.13 21.72 6.71
CA GLU A 150 15.71 21.53 8.07
C GLU A 150 17.10 22.18 8.26
N SER A 151 17.68 22.76 7.21
CA SER A 151 18.91 23.53 7.29
C SER A 151 18.73 24.88 6.60
N LYS A 152 18.94 25.96 7.37
CA LYS A 152 18.88 27.36 6.89
C LYS A 152 19.76 27.61 5.66
N LEU A 153 20.75 26.76 5.39
CA LEU A 153 21.65 26.88 4.25
C LEU A 153 21.03 26.43 2.92
N PHE A 154 20.06 25.50 2.91
CA PHE A 154 19.51 24.92 1.66
C PHE A 154 18.20 25.55 1.20
N SER A 155 17.39 26.09 2.13
CA SER A 155 16.15 26.80 1.77
C SER A 155 16.41 28.13 1.06
N LEU A 156 17.57 28.77 1.30
CA LEU A 156 17.97 30.02 0.65
C LEU A 156 18.51 29.82 -0.78
N SER A 157 18.95 28.60 -1.13
CA SER A 157 19.60 28.31 -2.43
C SER A 157 18.68 27.66 -3.46
N GLY A 158 17.41 27.41 -3.11
CA GLY A 158 16.48 26.70 -4.00
C GLY A 158 16.92 25.26 -4.31
N SER A 159 17.60 24.61 -3.36
CA SER A 159 18.17 23.26 -3.54
C SER A 159 17.39 22.20 -2.73
N ALA A 160 17.28 21.00 -3.27
CA ALA A 160 16.75 19.80 -2.62
C ALA A 160 17.86 18.76 -2.42
N VAL A 161 17.76 17.97 -1.35
CA VAL A 161 18.71 16.92 -1.01
C VAL A 161 17.97 15.59 -0.91
N ILE A 162 18.35 14.61 -1.73
CA ILE A 162 17.81 13.25 -1.66
C ILE A 162 18.89 12.38 -1.03
N ALA A 163 18.63 11.75 0.12
CA ALA A 163 19.59 10.88 0.79
C ALA A 163 18.99 9.50 1.08
N ALA A 164 19.79 8.44 0.92
CA ALA A 164 19.45 7.09 1.32
C ALA A 164 20.52 6.56 2.28
N PRO A 165 20.13 5.95 3.42
CA PRO A 165 21.07 5.30 4.31
C PRO A 165 21.63 4.02 3.67
N TYR A 166 22.90 3.71 3.90
CA TYR A 166 23.45 2.39 3.62
C TYR A 166 23.71 1.64 4.93
N MET A 167 23.45 0.35 4.92
CA MET A 167 23.49 -0.54 6.07
C MET A 167 24.50 -1.66 5.85
N MET A 168 25.13 -2.10 6.93
CA MET A 168 26.02 -3.27 6.96
C MET A 168 25.30 -4.40 7.70
N SER A 169 25.35 -5.60 7.14
CA SER A 169 24.77 -6.84 7.64
C SER A 169 25.50 -7.37 8.88
N GLU A 170 26.81 -7.10 9.02
CA GLU A 170 27.61 -7.54 10.16
C GLU A 170 27.83 -6.44 11.20
N SER A 171 27.00 -6.44 12.25
CA SER A 171 27.37 -5.84 13.52
C SER A 171 27.43 -6.96 14.57
N ARG A 172 28.56 -7.09 15.29
CA ARG A 172 28.79 -8.07 16.38
C ARG A 172 27.75 -8.04 17.52
N ALA A 173 26.75 -7.16 17.42
CA ALA A 173 25.61 -7.02 18.30
C ALA A 173 24.32 -6.80 17.48
N GLY A 174 23.74 -7.88 16.95
CA GLY A 174 22.27 -7.96 16.75
C GLY A 174 21.63 -7.16 15.61
N GLY A 175 22.07 -7.35 14.36
CA GLY A 175 21.28 -7.00 13.16
C GLY A 175 21.86 -5.88 12.29
N PRO A 176 21.17 -5.53 11.19
CA PRO A 176 21.63 -4.55 10.22
C PRO A 176 21.78 -3.17 10.87
N ARG A 177 22.99 -2.60 10.77
CA ARG A 177 23.31 -1.30 11.36
C ARG A 177 23.49 -0.26 10.26
N VAL A 178 22.83 0.89 10.42
CA VAL A 178 23.07 2.06 9.57
C VAL A 178 24.49 2.57 9.80
N VAL A 179 25.32 2.57 8.75
CA VAL A 179 26.72 3.00 8.79
C VAL A 179 26.86 4.46 8.36
N GLY A 180 26.06 4.88 7.38
CA GLY A 180 26.06 6.25 6.86
C GLY A 180 24.95 6.47 5.85
N ALA A 181 25.01 7.59 5.11
CA ALA A 181 24.07 7.88 4.04
C ALA A 181 24.80 8.41 2.80
N ILE A 182 24.26 8.10 1.63
CA ILE A 182 24.63 8.69 0.35
C ILE A 182 23.49 9.58 -0.12
N GLY A 183 23.80 10.68 -0.79
CA GLY A 183 22.75 11.55 -1.30
C GLY A 183 23.17 12.41 -2.48
N VAL A 184 22.16 12.90 -3.19
CA VAL A 184 22.28 13.81 -4.34
C VAL A 184 21.69 15.16 -3.94
N ILE A 185 22.43 16.22 -4.26
CA ILE A 185 21.99 17.61 -4.09
C ILE A 185 21.69 18.18 -5.47
N GLY A 186 20.53 18.82 -5.63
CA GLY A 186 20.16 19.48 -6.88
C GLY A 186 19.13 20.59 -6.69
N PRO A 187 18.60 21.19 -7.76
CA PRO A 187 17.56 22.22 -7.65
C PRO A 187 16.26 21.65 -7.06
N ALA A 188 15.40 22.51 -6.50
CA ALA A 188 14.13 22.11 -5.87
C ALA A 188 13.20 21.32 -6.81
N ARG A 189 13.35 21.48 -8.13
CA ARG A 189 12.66 20.69 -9.16
C ARG A 189 13.65 19.70 -9.81
N LEU A 190 13.77 18.51 -9.23
CA LEU A 190 14.48 17.37 -9.82
C LEU A 190 13.48 16.39 -10.44
N ASN A 191 13.97 15.53 -11.34
CA ASN A 191 13.22 14.34 -11.73
C ASN A 191 13.33 13.29 -10.61
N TYR A 192 12.45 13.40 -9.62
CA TYR A 192 12.41 12.54 -8.43
C TYR A 192 12.25 11.06 -8.79
N ALA A 193 11.41 10.76 -9.79
CA ALA A 193 11.20 9.40 -10.29
C ALA A 193 12.50 8.73 -10.76
N ARG A 194 13.46 9.50 -11.28
CA ARG A 194 14.77 8.97 -11.69
C ARG A 194 15.81 8.99 -10.59
N ILE A 195 15.90 10.06 -9.81
CA ILE A 195 16.99 10.25 -8.85
C ILE A 195 16.80 9.39 -7.60
N ILE A 196 15.56 9.23 -7.11
CA ILE A 196 15.30 8.46 -5.88
C ILE A 196 15.73 6.99 -6.03
N PRO A 197 15.30 6.24 -7.08
CA PRO A 197 15.71 4.85 -7.25
C PRO A 197 17.23 4.70 -7.46
N LEU A 198 17.88 5.65 -8.14
CA LEU A 198 19.33 5.64 -8.32
C LEU A 198 20.09 5.78 -6.99
N VAL A 199 19.67 6.70 -6.13
CA VAL A 199 20.29 6.93 -4.82
C VAL A 199 20.07 5.72 -3.91
N ASP A 200 18.87 5.15 -3.90
CA ASP A 200 18.55 3.93 -3.14
C ASP A 200 19.38 2.72 -3.62
N TYR A 201 19.43 2.47 -4.94
CA TYR A 201 20.24 1.39 -5.50
C TYR A 201 21.72 1.55 -5.13
N THR A 202 22.24 2.77 -5.21
CA THR A 202 23.65 3.04 -4.86
C THR A 202 23.91 2.81 -3.37
N ALA A 203 22.97 3.19 -2.49
CA ALA A 203 23.07 2.94 -1.06
C ALA A 203 23.08 1.43 -0.74
N LYS A 204 22.20 0.66 -1.38
CA LYS A 204 22.16 -0.81 -1.25
C LYS A 204 23.44 -1.46 -1.77
N LEU A 205 23.99 -0.98 -2.88
CA LEU A 205 25.25 -1.47 -3.43
C LEU A 205 26.42 -1.18 -2.48
N LEU A 206 26.49 0.04 -1.92
CA LEU A 206 27.48 0.41 -0.92
C LEU A 206 27.39 -0.46 0.33
N GLY A 207 26.18 -0.75 0.82
CA GLY A 207 25.98 -1.66 1.94
C GLY A 207 26.59 -3.04 1.69
N ARG A 208 26.32 -3.62 0.52
CA ARG A 208 26.88 -4.94 0.12
C ARG A 208 28.39 -4.96 -0.10
N LEU A 209 28.99 -3.83 -0.47
CA LEU A 209 30.45 -3.72 -0.68
C LEU A 209 31.21 -3.53 0.63
N LEU A 210 30.53 -3.03 1.66
CA LEU A 210 31.08 -2.79 2.99
C LEU A 210 30.86 -3.99 3.93
N ASP A 211 29.97 -4.92 3.57
CA ASP A 211 29.89 -6.28 4.12
C ASP A 211 31.08 -7.15 3.68
#